data_AF-A0AAU9J981-F1
#
_entry.id   AF-A0AAU9J981-F1
#
_cell.length_a   1.000
_cell.length_b   1.000
_cell.length_c   1.000
_cell.angle_alpha   90.00
_cell.angle_beta   90.00
_cell.angle_gamma   90.00
#
_symmetry.space_group_name_H-M   'P 1'
#
loop_
_entity.id
_entity.type
_entity.pdbx_description
1 polymer ?
#
loop_
_entity_poly.entity_id
_entity_poly.type
_entity_poly.pdbx_seq_one_letter_code
_entity_poly.pdbx_strand_id
1 'polypeptide(L)'
;MGDCASRPSEKELEMHITCSNPKNDQHFQFVPYTALTEISVQNETNIYVLESKKKQFQRKKLEYQYKHENALQGVPQIPELNIEVQKGANFYSDSFCISQGNPYVSVSLEPNGPKIDTYISDRYRPYWYRFIQFKQSLWSYKSVVFKVMMRSSLKGDQVLGTHEVNLKSLEDQNLYEGWYNLSNCTQTDKIPALRLRMQLTKDEKMLWAKLIATCDEKLKRIEKRIEEIHESSYSSN
;
A
#
# COMPACT_ATOMS: atom_id res chain seq x y z
N MET A 1 5.95 21.17 -29.81
CA MET A 1 5.71 19.96 -30.62
C MET A 1 6.49 18.75 -30.06
N GLY A 2 6.48 18.51 -28.73
CA GLY A 2 7.36 17.52 -28.08
C GLY A 2 6.65 16.30 -27.44
N ASP A 3 5.44 16.46 -26.91
CA ASP A 3 4.81 15.43 -26.05
C ASP A 3 4.29 14.18 -26.78
N CYS A 4 4.12 14.24 -28.11
CA CYS A 4 3.62 13.09 -28.87
C CYS A 4 4.73 12.25 -29.53
N ALA A 5 5.96 12.79 -29.61
CA ALA A 5 7.11 12.08 -30.20
C ALA A 5 7.84 11.18 -29.17
N SER A 6 7.51 11.30 -27.88
CA SER A 6 8.14 10.61 -26.75
C SER A 6 7.21 9.60 -26.05
N ARG A 7 6.24 9.03 -26.78
CA ARG A 7 5.38 7.96 -26.23
C ARG A 7 6.26 6.77 -25.81
N PRO A 8 6.21 6.32 -24.55
CA PRO A 8 6.96 5.15 -24.11
C PRO A 8 6.56 3.90 -24.89
N SER A 9 7.53 3.01 -25.09
CA SER A 9 7.28 1.68 -25.64
C SER A 9 6.44 0.83 -24.69
N GLU A 10 5.78 -0.23 -25.20
CA GLU A 10 5.01 -1.15 -24.36
C GLU A 10 5.85 -1.79 -23.25
N LYS A 11 7.11 -2.11 -23.56
CA LYS A 11 8.06 -2.64 -22.57
C LYS A 11 8.33 -1.64 -21.44
N GLU A 12 8.46 -0.35 -21.75
CA GLU A 12 8.63 0.67 -20.72
C GLU A 12 7.37 0.87 -19.87
N LEU A 13 6.18 0.70 -20.45
CA LEU A 13 4.91 0.74 -19.72
C LEU A 13 4.76 -0.48 -18.82
N GLU A 14 5.15 -1.66 -19.28
CA GLU A 14 5.15 -2.88 -18.48
C GLU A 14 6.16 -2.79 -17.33
N MET A 15 7.37 -2.28 -17.60
CA MET A 15 8.36 -1.98 -16.56
C MET A 15 7.81 -0.98 -15.55
N HIS A 16 7.10 0.05 -15.99
CA HIS A 16 6.45 1.00 -15.07
C HIS A 16 5.45 0.32 -14.13
N ILE A 17 4.66 -0.64 -14.63
CA ILE A 17 3.68 -1.37 -13.81
C ILE A 17 4.37 -2.35 -12.84
N THR A 18 5.43 -3.03 -13.29
CA THR A 18 6.11 -4.10 -12.54
C THR A 18 7.17 -3.60 -11.56
N CYS A 19 7.94 -2.56 -11.91
CA CYS A 19 8.97 -2.01 -11.06
C CYS A 19 8.39 -1.45 -9.77
N SER A 20 8.95 -1.90 -8.64
CA SER A 20 8.64 -1.37 -7.32
C SER A 20 9.77 -0.44 -6.90
N ASN A 21 9.44 0.81 -6.58
CA ASN A 21 10.42 1.73 -6.00
C ASN A 21 10.70 1.35 -4.54
N PRO A 22 11.86 1.78 -3.99
CA PRO A 22 12.15 1.60 -2.57
C PRO A 22 11.02 2.16 -1.72
N LYS A 23 10.48 1.35 -0.81
CA LYS A 23 9.34 1.73 0.01
C LYS A 23 9.80 2.67 1.13
N ASN A 24 9.14 3.82 1.27
CA ASN A 24 9.25 4.59 2.50
C ASN A 24 8.26 4.02 3.53
N ASP A 25 8.77 3.16 4.41
CA ASP A 25 7.96 2.45 5.41
C ASP A 25 7.84 3.19 6.75
N GLN A 26 8.37 4.42 6.85
CA GLN A 26 8.37 5.18 8.11
C GLN A 26 6.96 5.40 8.70
N HIS A 27 5.96 5.54 7.83
CA HIS A 27 4.59 5.88 8.23
C HIS A 27 3.63 4.69 8.30
N PHE A 28 4.08 3.49 7.89
CA PHE A 28 3.24 2.30 7.86
C PHE A 28 3.75 1.26 8.85
N GLN A 29 2.83 0.70 9.62
CA GLN A 29 3.13 -0.21 10.73
C GLN A 29 2.63 -1.59 10.38
N PHE A 30 3.54 -2.45 9.94
CA PHE A 30 3.20 -3.78 9.49
C PHE A 30 4.35 -4.75 9.74
N VAL A 31 4.00 -6.01 9.93
CA VAL A 31 4.95 -7.11 9.80
C VAL A 31 5.13 -7.34 8.30
N PRO A 32 6.33 -7.20 7.72
CA PRO A 32 6.53 -7.36 6.29
C PRO A 32 6.14 -8.78 5.84
N TYR A 33 4.97 -8.88 5.20
CA TYR A 33 4.40 -10.13 4.70
C TYR A 33 5.24 -10.77 3.58
N THR A 34 6.12 -10.01 2.94
CA THR A 34 6.90 -10.43 1.77
C THR A 34 7.90 -11.57 2.03
N ALA A 35 8.10 -12.04 3.27
CA ALA A 35 9.08 -13.09 3.54
C ALA A 35 8.51 -14.48 3.91
N LEU A 36 7.29 -14.59 4.47
CA LEU A 36 6.79 -15.87 5.02
C LEU A 36 5.27 -16.05 4.85
N THR A 37 4.87 -16.58 3.68
CA THR A 37 3.62 -17.34 3.57
C THR A 37 3.79 -18.70 4.25
N GLU A 38 2.71 -19.31 4.71
CA GLU A 38 2.76 -20.67 5.28
C GLU A 38 3.46 -21.65 4.34
N ILE A 39 3.13 -21.58 3.06
CA ILE A 39 3.74 -22.36 1.97
C ILE A 39 5.26 -22.11 1.92
N SER A 40 5.70 -20.86 2.00
CA SER A 40 7.14 -20.55 1.96
C SER A 40 7.90 -21.01 3.21
N VAL A 41 7.24 -21.12 4.37
CA VAL A 41 7.85 -21.68 5.58
C VAL A 41 8.01 -23.19 5.40
N GLN A 42 6.93 -23.87 5.00
CA GLN A 42 6.89 -25.33 4.87
C GLN A 42 7.85 -25.83 3.78
N ASN A 43 8.00 -25.08 2.70
CA ASN A 43 8.88 -25.46 1.59
C ASN A 43 10.34 -25.08 1.80
N GLU A 44 10.65 -24.26 2.81
CA GLU A 44 12.05 -23.92 3.13
C GLU A 44 12.71 -25.09 3.85
N THR A 45 13.84 -25.55 3.29
CA THR A 45 14.66 -26.63 3.83
C THR A 45 15.99 -26.12 4.38
N ASN A 46 16.37 -24.88 4.06
CA ASN A 46 17.61 -24.29 4.54
C ASN A 46 17.44 -23.71 5.95
N ILE A 47 18.01 -24.40 6.94
CA ILE A 47 17.98 -23.99 8.36
C ILE A 47 18.55 -22.57 8.55
N TYR A 48 19.62 -22.19 7.84
CA TYR A 48 20.20 -20.85 7.99
C TYR A 48 19.25 -19.74 7.53
N VAL A 49 18.43 -20.01 6.51
CA VAL A 49 17.40 -19.07 6.04
C VAL A 49 16.29 -18.95 7.09
N LEU A 50 15.85 -20.07 7.66
CA LEU A 50 14.85 -20.10 8.74
C LEU A 50 15.34 -19.38 10.00
N GLU A 51 16.59 -19.59 10.42
CA GLU A 51 17.21 -18.91 11.56
C GLU A 51 17.40 -17.40 11.32
N SER A 52 17.82 -17.01 10.11
CA SER A 52 17.90 -15.60 9.73
C SER A 52 16.52 -14.92 9.82
N LYS A 53 15.48 -15.58 9.30
CA LYS A 53 14.09 -15.14 9.40
C LYS A 53 13.66 -15.06 10.87
N LYS A 54 13.90 -16.09 11.69
CA LYS A 54 13.60 -16.10 13.14
C LYS A 54 14.16 -14.87 13.85
N LYS A 55 15.45 -14.57 13.66
CA LYS A 55 16.11 -13.39 14.24
C LYS A 55 15.45 -12.07 13.82
N GLN A 56 15.02 -11.96 12.55
CA GLN A 56 14.31 -10.76 12.08
C GLN A 56 12.97 -10.57 12.79
N PHE A 57 12.17 -11.63 12.94
CA PHE A 57 10.88 -11.57 13.64
C PHE A 57 11.05 -11.32 15.14
N GLN A 58 12.06 -11.90 15.78
CA GLN A 58 12.38 -11.62 17.20
C GLN A 58 12.72 -10.14 17.40
N ARG A 59 13.57 -9.56 16.54
CA ARG A 59 13.91 -8.13 16.60
C ARG A 59 12.67 -7.25 16.41
N LYS A 60 11.80 -7.59 15.45
CA LYS A 60 10.55 -6.85 15.20
C LYS A 60 9.57 -6.95 16.36
N LYS A 61 9.40 -8.15 16.93
CA LYS A 61 8.59 -8.36 18.13
C LYS A 61 9.06 -7.46 19.27
N LEU A 62 10.37 -7.43 19.53
CA LEU A 62 10.95 -6.63 20.61
C LEU A 62 10.78 -5.11 20.38
N GLU A 63 10.91 -4.65 19.13
CA GLU A 63 10.56 -3.28 18.72
C GLU A 63 9.09 -2.94 19.05
N TYR A 64 8.15 -3.83 18.70
CA TYR A 64 6.73 -3.62 18.97
C TYR A 64 6.38 -3.72 20.45
N GLN A 65 7.05 -4.59 21.21
CA GLN A 65 6.89 -4.67 22.67
C GLN A 65 7.29 -3.36 23.34
N TYR A 66 8.46 -2.82 22.98
CA TYR A 66 8.88 -1.50 23.46
C TYR A 66 7.88 -0.40 23.11
N LYS A 67 7.36 -0.38 21.87
CA LYS A 67 6.32 0.58 21.46
C LYS A 67 5.00 0.40 22.23
N HIS A 68 4.60 -0.84 22.49
CA HIS A 68 3.40 -1.18 23.26
C HIS A 68 3.50 -0.72 24.72
N GLU A 69 4.67 -0.89 25.34
CA GLU A 69 4.94 -0.45 26.72
C GLU A 69 4.94 1.08 26.85
N ASN A 70 5.47 1.79 25.85
CA ASN A 70 5.52 3.26 25.83
C ASN A 70 4.24 3.93 25.33
N ALA A 71 3.27 3.16 24.82
CA ALA A 71 1.99 3.70 24.39
C ALA A 71 1.24 4.28 25.61
N LEU A 72 0.99 5.59 25.61
CA LEU A 72 0.41 6.32 26.72
C LEU A 72 -0.94 5.71 27.13
N GLN A 73 -1.00 5.15 28.33
CA GLN A 73 -2.25 4.68 28.91
C GLN A 73 -3.11 5.88 29.32
N GLY A 74 -4.37 5.90 28.90
CA GLY A 74 -5.36 6.90 29.34
C GLY A 74 -5.38 8.20 28.53
N VAL A 75 -4.55 8.36 27.50
CA VAL A 75 -4.66 9.49 26.56
C VAL A 75 -5.57 9.08 25.39
N PRO A 76 -6.65 9.81 25.09
CA PRO A 76 -7.50 9.50 23.95
C PRO A 76 -6.68 9.63 22.67
N GLN A 77 -6.54 8.52 21.94
CA GLN A 77 -5.80 8.49 20.69
C GLN A 77 -6.66 9.06 19.56
N ILE A 78 -6.06 9.94 18.76
CA ILE A 78 -6.70 10.48 17.56
C ILE A 78 -6.43 9.50 16.42
N PRO A 79 -7.46 8.94 15.77
CA PRO A 79 -7.26 8.07 14.63
C PRO A 79 -6.45 8.73 13.52
N GLU A 80 -5.61 7.92 12.88
CA GLU A 80 -4.70 8.37 11.85
C GLU A 80 -4.89 7.52 10.60
N LEU A 81 -5.35 8.14 9.51
CA LEU A 81 -5.41 7.51 8.19
C LEU A 81 -4.18 7.93 7.39
N ASN A 82 -3.32 6.95 7.13
CA ASN A 82 -2.09 7.09 6.36
C ASN A 82 -2.30 6.54 4.95
N ILE A 83 -1.99 7.35 3.94
CA ILE A 83 -2.19 7.04 2.53
C ILE A 83 -0.92 7.41 1.76
N GLU A 84 -0.46 6.51 0.89
CA GLU A 84 0.55 6.81 -0.10
C GLU A 84 -0.02 6.53 -1.50
N VAL A 85 -0.12 7.59 -2.31
CA VAL A 85 -0.45 7.48 -3.73
C VAL A 85 0.85 7.28 -4.49
N GLN A 86 1.09 6.07 -5.01
CA GLN A 86 2.41 5.69 -5.55
C GLN A 86 2.53 6.00 -7.04
N LYS A 87 1.71 5.34 -7.86
CA LYS A 87 1.72 5.40 -9.32
C LYS A 87 0.34 5.10 -9.90
N GLY A 88 0.15 5.41 -11.17
CA GLY A 88 -1.05 5.09 -11.92
C GLY A 88 -0.73 4.29 -13.17
N ALA A 89 -1.71 3.60 -13.73
CA ALA A 89 -1.52 2.83 -14.96
C ALA A 89 -2.72 3.02 -15.89
N ASN A 90 -2.45 2.96 -17.19
CA ASN A 90 -3.46 3.00 -18.24
C ASN A 90 -4.32 4.29 -18.22
N PHE A 91 -3.70 5.47 -18.07
CA PHE A 91 -4.44 6.75 -18.04
C PHE A 91 -4.55 7.44 -19.40
N TYR A 92 -3.83 6.93 -20.40
CA TYR A 92 -3.84 7.44 -21.76
C TYR A 92 -4.90 6.72 -22.60
N SER A 93 -5.40 7.39 -23.64
CA SER A 93 -6.22 6.77 -24.69
C SER A 93 -5.52 6.89 -26.04
N ASP A 94 -6.02 6.25 -27.09
CA ASP A 94 -5.46 6.41 -28.44
C ASP A 94 -5.92 7.69 -29.16
N SER A 95 -6.62 8.59 -28.46
CA SER A 95 -7.01 9.91 -28.99
C SER A 95 -5.83 10.88 -29.12
N PHE A 96 -6.02 12.01 -29.82
CA PHE A 96 -4.98 13.02 -30.04
C PHE A 96 -4.27 13.45 -28.75
N CYS A 97 -2.96 13.21 -28.68
CA CYS A 97 -2.16 13.35 -27.48
C CYS A 97 -2.14 14.79 -26.89
N ILE A 98 -2.40 15.84 -27.67
CA ILE A 98 -2.47 17.21 -27.11
C ILE A 98 -3.72 17.40 -26.22
N SER A 99 -4.78 16.63 -26.43
CA SER A 99 -6.08 16.85 -25.78
C SER A 99 -6.24 16.18 -24.42
N GLN A 100 -5.42 15.17 -24.08
CA GLN A 100 -5.73 14.26 -22.96
C GLN A 100 -5.32 14.78 -21.58
N GLY A 101 -4.50 15.83 -21.51
CA GLY A 101 -4.04 16.41 -20.24
C GLY A 101 -3.12 15.50 -19.43
N ASN A 102 -2.58 16.05 -18.34
CA ASN A 102 -1.67 15.33 -17.44
C ASN A 102 -2.39 14.99 -16.12
N PRO A 103 -2.20 13.76 -15.59
CA PRO A 103 -2.95 13.30 -14.43
C PRO A 103 -2.45 13.90 -13.12
N TYR A 104 -3.37 14.09 -12.18
CA TYR A 104 -3.11 14.21 -10.75
C TYR A 104 -4.20 13.48 -9.97
N VAL A 105 -3.95 13.14 -8.70
CA VAL A 105 -4.90 12.43 -7.85
C VAL A 105 -5.41 13.36 -6.77
N SER A 106 -6.72 13.42 -6.61
CA SER A 106 -7.41 14.12 -5.54
C SER A 106 -7.88 13.10 -4.51
N VAL A 107 -7.45 13.24 -3.27
CA VAL A 107 -7.83 12.36 -2.16
C VAL A 107 -8.71 13.13 -1.20
N SER A 108 -9.96 12.68 -1.00
CA SER A 108 -10.90 13.31 -0.06
C SER A 108 -11.48 12.31 0.92
N LEU A 109 -11.77 12.79 2.13
CA LEU A 109 -12.66 12.09 3.06
C LEU A 109 -14.10 12.47 2.73
N GLU A 110 -14.99 11.50 2.64
CA GLU A 110 -16.40 11.72 2.31
C GLU A 110 -17.31 11.25 3.45
N PRO A 111 -18.44 11.93 3.73
CA PRO A 111 -18.90 13.15 3.05
C PRO A 111 -18.22 14.44 3.56
N ASN A 112 -18.03 15.41 2.66
CA ASN A 112 -17.65 16.81 2.97
C ASN A 112 -16.38 16.97 3.82
N GLY A 113 -15.43 16.04 3.71
CA GLY A 113 -14.19 16.08 4.46
C GLY A 113 -13.09 16.87 3.76
N PRO A 114 -11.90 16.92 4.39
CA PRO A 114 -10.73 17.54 3.78
C PRO A 114 -10.36 16.83 2.47
N LYS A 115 -9.82 17.62 1.55
CA LYS A 115 -9.32 17.18 0.25
C LYS A 115 -7.87 17.60 0.08
N ILE A 116 -7.04 16.68 -0.40
CA ILE A 116 -5.62 16.90 -0.65
C ILE A 116 -5.30 16.38 -2.05
N ASP A 117 -4.67 17.23 -2.86
CA ASP A 117 -4.29 16.90 -4.23
C ASP A 117 -2.80 16.55 -4.31
N THR A 118 -2.45 15.61 -5.18
CA THR A 118 -1.06 15.36 -5.58
C THR A 118 -0.60 16.39 -6.62
N TYR A 119 0.70 16.42 -6.90
CA TYR A 119 1.22 17.16 -8.05
C TYR A 119 0.81 16.50 -9.38
N ILE A 120 0.91 17.25 -10.47
CA ILE A 120 0.64 16.77 -11.84
C ILE A 120 1.81 15.88 -12.30
N SER A 121 1.52 14.68 -12.80
CA SER A 121 2.52 13.72 -13.25
C SER A 121 2.45 13.47 -14.75
N ASP A 122 3.42 12.73 -15.28
CA ASP A 122 3.41 12.26 -16.66
C ASP A 122 2.21 11.31 -16.89
N ARG A 123 1.56 11.42 -18.05
CA ARG A 123 0.34 10.63 -18.32
C ARG A 123 0.59 9.17 -18.65
N TYR A 124 1.76 8.84 -19.19
CA TYR A 124 2.07 7.50 -19.64
C TYR A 124 2.65 6.67 -18.49
N ARG A 125 3.49 7.30 -17.66
CA ARG A 125 4.13 6.69 -16.49
C ARG A 125 3.99 7.59 -15.26
N PRO A 126 2.78 7.80 -14.74
CA PRO A 126 2.58 8.68 -13.60
C PRO A 126 3.19 8.12 -12.33
N TYR A 127 4.04 8.91 -11.69
CA TYR A 127 4.59 8.67 -10.36
C TYR A 127 4.25 9.85 -9.45
N TRP A 128 3.81 9.53 -8.23
CA TRP A 128 3.49 10.52 -7.19
C TRP A 128 4.28 10.29 -5.92
N TYR A 129 4.32 9.05 -5.42
CA TYR A 129 4.85 8.71 -4.09
C TYR A 129 4.47 9.74 -3.02
N ARG A 130 3.23 10.22 -3.10
CA ARG A 130 2.74 11.32 -2.26
C ARG A 130 2.12 10.71 -1.02
N PHE A 131 2.77 10.95 0.11
CA PHE A 131 2.23 10.64 1.42
C PHE A 131 1.20 11.70 1.84
N ILE A 132 0.05 11.22 2.33
CA ILE A 132 -1.09 12.01 2.81
C ILE A 132 -1.53 11.41 4.14
N GLN A 133 -1.67 12.26 5.15
CA GLN A 133 -2.08 11.86 6.49
C GLN A 133 -3.28 12.67 6.93
N PHE A 134 -4.34 11.98 7.36
CA PHE A 134 -5.49 12.58 8.04
C PHE A 134 -5.46 12.16 9.51
N LYS A 135 -5.05 13.08 10.38
CA LYS A 135 -5.00 12.88 11.83
C LYS A 135 -6.12 13.66 12.51
N GLN A 136 -7.32 13.09 12.50
CA GLN A 136 -8.54 13.72 12.99
C GLN A 136 -9.59 12.68 13.38
N SER A 137 -10.65 13.10 14.07
CA SER A 137 -11.81 12.21 14.28
C SER A 137 -12.41 11.80 12.94
N LEU A 138 -12.58 10.49 12.75
CA LEU A 138 -13.10 9.92 11.49
C LEU A 138 -14.58 9.52 11.57
N TRP A 139 -15.26 9.77 12.69
CA TRP A 139 -16.63 9.29 12.93
C TRP A 139 -17.67 9.89 11.98
N SER A 140 -17.41 11.09 11.45
CA SER A 140 -18.29 11.77 10.50
C SER A 140 -18.10 11.31 9.05
N TYR A 141 -17.05 10.53 8.76
CA TYR A 141 -16.71 10.12 7.41
C TYR A 141 -17.04 8.64 7.19
N LYS A 142 -17.46 8.30 5.97
CA LYS A 142 -17.80 6.94 5.55
C LYS A 142 -16.70 6.32 4.70
N SER A 143 -16.04 7.11 3.87
CA SER A 143 -15.08 6.60 2.90
C SER A 143 -13.96 7.60 2.63
N VAL A 144 -12.87 7.07 2.07
CA VAL A 144 -11.86 7.87 1.38
C VAL A 144 -12.04 7.66 -0.12
N VAL A 145 -12.08 8.75 -0.87
CA VAL A 145 -12.29 8.75 -2.32
C VAL A 145 -11.04 9.28 -3.00
N PHE A 146 -10.58 8.53 -3.99
CA PHE A 146 -9.48 8.86 -4.89
C PHE A 146 -10.07 9.22 -6.24
N LYS A 147 -9.96 10.48 -6.66
CA LYS A 147 -10.39 10.93 -7.99
C LYS A 147 -9.15 11.21 -8.83
N VAL A 148 -9.00 10.49 -9.94
CA VAL A 148 -7.94 10.81 -10.91
C VAL A 148 -8.46 11.90 -11.84
N MET A 149 -7.74 13.01 -11.86
CA MET A 149 -8.08 14.21 -12.61
C MET A 149 -7.07 14.39 -13.75
N MET A 150 -7.55 14.72 -14.94
CA MET A 150 -6.73 15.05 -16.10
C MET A 150 -6.76 16.55 -16.32
N ARG A 151 -5.63 17.23 -16.10
CA ARG A 151 -5.51 18.67 -16.35
C ARG A 151 -5.04 18.92 -17.78
N SER A 152 -5.91 19.53 -18.58
CA SER A 152 -5.59 19.95 -19.95
C SER A 152 -5.61 21.47 -20.05
N SER A 153 -4.67 22.05 -20.78
CA SER A 153 -4.63 23.49 -21.05
C SER A 153 -5.85 24.00 -21.83
N LEU A 154 -6.54 23.12 -22.56
CA LEU A 154 -7.66 23.47 -23.43
C LEU A 154 -9.04 23.27 -22.79
N LYS A 155 -9.19 22.23 -21.97
CA LYS A 155 -10.50 21.78 -21.46
C LYS A 155 -10.64 21.88 -19.93
N GLY A 156 -9.60 22.36 -19.24
CA GLY A 156 -9.56 22.37 -17.78
C GLY A 156 -9.39 20.97 -17.18
N ASP A 157 -9.80 20.84 -15.92
CA ASP A 157 -9.68 19.59 -15.15
C ASP A 157 -10.89 18.68 -15.42
N GLN A 158 -10.62 17.45 -15.88
CA GLN A 158 -11.65 16.43 -16.13
C GLN A 158 -11.41 15.20 -15.27
N VAL A 159 -12.48 14.59 -14.74
CA VAL A 159 -12.38 13.34 -13.99
C VAL A 159 -12.16 12.18 -14.96
N LEU A 160 -11.07 11.44 -14.81
CA LEU A 160 -10.82 10.19 -15.54
C LEU A 160 -11.57 9.01 -14.90
N GLY A 161 -11.59 8.97 -13.57
CA GLY A 161 -12.20 7.87 -12.82
C GLY A 161 -12.01 8.01 -11.32
N THR A 162 -12.71 7.17 -10.58
CA THR A 162 -12.79 7.25 -9.12
C THR A 162 -12.56 5.89 -8.48
N HIS A 163 -11.84 5.85 -7.36
CA HIS A 163 -11.77 4.68 -6.48
C HIS A 163 -12.22 5.08 -5.08
N GLU A 164 -13.05 4.26 -4.45
CA GLU A 164 -13.60 4.53 -3.12
C GLU A 164 -13.29 3.38 -2.18
N VAL A 165 -12.81 3.71 -0.99
CA VAL A 165 -12.52 2.74 0.07
C VAL A 165 -13.35 3.11 1.29
N ASN A 166 -14.17 2.17 1.74
CA ASN A 166 -14.97 2.34 2.94
C ASN A 166 -14.06 2.36 4.17
N LEU A 167 -14.18 3.34 5.07
CA LEU A 167 -13.37 3.38 6.28
C LEU A 167 -13.61 2.16 7.19
N LYS A 168 -14.81 1.56 7.11
CA LYS A 168 -15.13 0.31 7.83
C LYS A 168 -14.27 -0.88 7.38
N SER A 169 -13.83 -0.91 6.12
CA SER A 169 -12.96 -2.00 5.66
C SER A 169 -11.53 -1.85 6.15
N LEU A 170 -11.16 -0.71 6.74
CA LEU A 170 -9.82 -0.43 7.27
C LEU A 170 -9.75 -0.56 8.80
N GLU A 171 -10.84 -0.96 9.47
CA GLU A 171 -10.91 -1.01 10.93
C GLU A 171 -10.02 -2.08 11.56
N ASP A 172 -9.61 -3.07 10.78
CA ASP A 172 -8.67 -4.10 11.22
C ASP A 172 -7.24 -3.54 11.39
N GLN A 173 -7.00 -2.27 11.03
CA GLN A 173 -5.73 -1.56 11.10
C GLN A 173 -4.59 -2.20 10.27
N ASN A 174 -4.93 -3.08 9.31
CA ASN A 174 -3.95 -3.68 8.42
C ASN A 174 -3.42 -2.68 7.38
N LEU A 175 -2.22 -2.97 6.85
CA LEU A 175 -1.70 -2.28 5.69
C LEU A 175 -2.32 -2.88 4.42
N TYR A 176 -3.03 -2.05 3.67
CA TYR A 176 -3.57 -2.38 2.36
C TYR A 176 -2.66 -1.81 1.29
N GLU A 177 -1.98 -2.68 0.54
CA GLU A 177 -1.11 -2.31 -0.58
C GLU A 177 -1.54 -3.06 -1.83
N GLY A 178 -1.73 -2.34 -2.94
CA GLY A 178 -2.08 -3.00 -4.19
C GLY A 178 -2.43 -2.05 -5.32
N TRP A 179 -2.80 -2.66 -6.44
CA TRP A 179 -3.42 -1.98 -7.56
C TRP A 179 -4.94 -1.96 -7.39
N TYR A 180 -5.53 -0.78 -7.53
CA TYR A 180 -6.95 -0.51 -7.36
C TYR A 180 -7.49 0.06 -8.66
N ASN A 181 -8.46 -0.64 -9.25
CA ASN A 181 -9.11 -0.20 -10.48
C ASN A 181 -9.98 1.03 -10.20
N LEU A 182 -9.97 1.95 -11.14
CA LEU A 182 -10.87 3.09 -11.16
C LEU A 182 -12.23 2.67 -11.72
N SER A 183 -13.28 3.16 -11.09
CA SER A 183 -14.65 3.11 -11.57
C SER A 183 -14.98 4.33 -12.43
N ASN A 184 -16.07 4.24 -13.20
CA ASN A 184 -16.58 5.33 -14.05
C ASN A 184 -15.62 5.80 -15.14
N CYS A 185 -14.74 4.92 -15.63
CA CYS A 185 -13.85 5.20 -16.74
C CYS A 185 -14.55 4.96 -18.08
N THR A 186 -14.32 5.83 -19.05
CA THR A 186 -14.86 5.73 -20.42
C THR A 186 -13.96 4.93 -21.37
N GLN A 187 -12.83 4.39 -20.90
CA GLN A 187 -11.86 3.65 -21.71
C GLN A 187 -12.20 2.15 -21.73
N THR A 188 -12.17 1.54 -22.92
CA THR A 188 -12.64 0.16 -23.17
C THR A 188 -11.55 -0.91 -23.09
N ASP A 189 -10.29 -0.56 -23.35
CA ASP A 189 -9.27 -1.58 -23.68
C ASP A 189 -8.42 -1.99 -22.49
N LYS A 190 -8.09 -1.04 -21.60
CA LYS A 190 -7.36 -1.29 -20.35
C LYS A 190 -8.00 -0.48 -19.24
N ILE A 191 -8.25 -1.13 -18.11
CA ILE A 191 -8.87 -0.46 -16.95
C ILE A 191 -7.80 0.45 -16.30
N PRO A 192 -8.07 1.76 -16.16
CA PRO A 192 -7.24 2.66 -15.39
C PRO A 192 -7.12 2.20 -13.94
N ALA A 193 -5.92 2.21 -13.38
CA ALA A 193 -5.70 1.77 -12.00
C ALA A 193 -4.71 2.67 -11.25
N LEU A 194 -4.87 2.76 -9.93
CA LEU A 194 -3.93 3.40 -9.02
C LEU A 194 -3.24 2.36 -8.15
N ARG A 195 -1.94 2.54 -7.92
CA ARG A 195 -1.23 1.81 -6.89
C ARG A 195 -1.22 2.62 -5.60
N LEU A 196 -1.82 2.07 -4.56
CA LEU A 196 -2.02 2.74 -3.28
C LEU A 196 -1.46 1.91 -2.13
N ARG A 197 -1.02 2.60 -1.07
CA ARG A 197 -0.84 2.03 0.27
C ARG A 197 -1.68 2.79 1.25
N MET A 198 -2.43 2.08 2.09
CA MET A 198 -3.36 2.69 3.03
C MET A 198 -3.35 1.92 4.35
N GLN A 199 -3.38 2.64 5.47
CA GLN A 199 -3.53 2.07 6.79
C GLN A 199 -4.29 3.04 7.68
N LEU A 200 -5.29 2.53 8.40
CA LEU A 200 -6.00 3.28 9.41
C LEU A 200 -5.55 2.81 10.80
N THR A 201 -4.88 3.68 11.55
CA THR A 201 -4.51 3.44 12.93
C THR A 201 -5.53 4.11 13.85
N LYS A 202 -6.43 3.34 14.44
CA LYS A 202 -7.42 3.84 15.42
C LYS A 202 -6.90 3.79 16.86
N ASP A 203 -6.19 2.71 17.17
CA ASP A 203 -5.64 2.42 18.48
C ASP A 203 -4.27 1.78 18.26
N GLU A 204 -3.22 2.57 18.49
CA GLU A 204 -1.83 2.18 18.39
C GLU A 204 -1.50 1.03 19.34
N LYS A 205 -2.06 1.03 20.56
CA LYS A 205 -1.79 -0.04 21.53
C LYS A 205 -2.37 -1.36 21.04
N MET A 206 -3.61 -1.34 20.53
CA MET A 206 -4.23 -2.50 19.91
C MET A 206 -3.45 -2.95 18.66
N LEU A 207 -2.99 -2.01 17.84
CA LEU A 207 -2.15 -2.31 16.67
C LEU A 207 -0.85 -3.00 17.06
N TRP A 208 -0.13 -2.49 18.07
CA TRP A 208 1.10 -3.12 18.56
C TRP A 208 0.85 -4.51 19.12
N ALA A 209 -0.22 -4.70 19.91
CA ALA A 209 -0.60 -6.02 20.40
C ALA A 209 -0.88 -7.01 19.25
N LYS A 210 -1.60 -6.56 18.21
CA LYS A 210 -1.86 -7.37 17.01
C LYS A 210 -0.56 -7.74 16.26
N LEU A 211 0.35 -6.79 16.10
CA LEU A 211 1.63 -7.02 15.42
C LEU A 211 2.54 -7.95 16.21
N ILE A 212 2.56 -7.84 17.54
CA ILE A 212 3.26 -8.78 18.44
C ILE A 212 2.69 -10.19 18.28
N ALA A 213 1.36 -10.36 18.33
CA ALA A 213 0.71 -11.65 18.16
C ALA A 213 1.01 -12.27 16.77
N THR A 214 1.05 -11.44 15.73
CA THR A 214 1.43 -11.86 14.38
C THR A 214 2.89 -12.34 14.34
N CYS A 215 3.81 -11.64 15.01
CA CYS A 215 5.19 -12.09 15.14
C CYS A 215 5.28 -13.44 15.87
N ASP A 216 4.54 -13.64 16.96
CA ASP A 216 4.52 -14.89 17.71
C ASP A 216 4.01 -16.07 16.89
N GLU A 217 2.93 -15.86 16.12
CA GLU A 217 2.41 -16.88 15.20
C GLU A 217 3.47 -17.28 14.15
N LYS A 218 4.17 -16.30 13.56
CA LYS A 218 5.21 -16.56 12.56
C LYS A 218 6.44 -17.25 13.16
N LEU A 219 6.85 -16.85 14.36
CA LEU A 219 7.97 -17.48 15.08
C LEU A 219 7.69 -18.94 15.38
N LYS A 220 6.50 -19.27 15.93
CA LYS A 220 6.10 -20.66 16.20
C LYS A 220 6.15 -21.54 14.96
N ARG A 221 5.73 -21.01 13.80
CA ARG A 221 5.79 -21.74 12.52
C ARG A 221 7.23 -22.01 12.07
N ILE A 222 8.12 -21.03 12.22
CA ILE A 222 9.53 -21.19 11.88
C ILE A 222 10.18 -22.22 12.81
N GLU A 223 9.92 -22.14 14.11
CA GLU A 223 10.48 -23.06 15.12
C GLU A 223 10.04 -24.49 14.86
N LYS A 224 8.73 -24.71 14.64
CA LYS A 224 8.21 -26.03 14.27
C LYS A 224 8.89 -26.59 13.01
N ARG A 225 9.12 -25.75 11.99
CA ARG A 225 9.78 -26.21 10.76
C ARG A 225 11.24 -26.59 10.98
N ILE A 226 11.96 -25.84 11.80
CA ILE A 226 13.35 -26.16 12.16
C ILE A 226 13.40 -27.51 12.89
N GLU A 227 12.47 -27.76 13.82
CA GLU A 227 12.34 -29.04 14.53
C GLU A 227 12.10 -30.21 13.55
N GLU A 228 11.13 -30.08 12.63
CA GLU A 228 10.82 -31.09 11.60
C GLU A 228 12.04 -31.45 10.73
N ILE A 229 12.87 -30.47 10.34
CA ILE A 229 14.08 -30.70 9.55
C ILE A 229 15.13 -31.45 10.38
N HIS A 230 15.29 -31.10 11.65
CA HIS A 230 16.20 -31.80 12.55
C HIS A 230 15.78 -33.26 12.75
N GLU A 231 14.50 -33.52 13.07
CA GLU A 231 13.96 -34.87 13.23
C GLU A 231 14.12 -35.74 11.97
N SER A 232 13.88 -35.16 10.79
CA SER A 232 14.07 -35.86 9.50
C SER A 232 15.54 -36.22 9.24
N SER A 233 16.47 -35.39 9.71
CA SER A 233 17.92 -35.63 9.60
C SER A 233 18.40 -36.74 10.55
N TYR A 234 17.76 -36.90 11.72
CA TYR A 234 18.10 -37.96 12.69
C TYR A 234 17.47 -39.32 12.36
N SER A 235 16.33 -39.34 11.66
CA SER A 235 15.61 -40.56 11.28
C SER A 235 16.05 -41.17 9.93
N SER A 236 16.96 -40.49 9.22
CA SER A 236 17.55 -40.94 7.95
C SER A 236 18.95 -41.58 8.10
N ASN A 237 19.41 -41.77 9.35
CA ASN A 237 20.61 -42.54 9.74
C ASN A 237 20.21 -43.79 10.50
#